data_AF-A0A0F9AMJ5-F1
#
_entry.id   AF-A0A0F9AMJ5-F1
#
_cell.length_a   1.000
_cell.length_b   1.000
_cell.length_c   1.000
_cell.angle_alpha   90.00
_cell.angle_beta   90.00
_cell.angle_gamma   90.00
#
_symmetry.space_group_name_H-M   'P 1'
#
loop_
_entity.id
_entity.type
_entity.pdbx_description
1 polymer ?
#
loop_
_entity_poly.entity_id
_entity_poly.type
_entity_poly.pdbx_seq_one_letter_code
_entity_poly.pdbx_strand_id
1 'polypeptide(L)'
;TYNTFGLGSSSKWGAGGTIEGAQALLLGAQAVGLATIGNVFMRERDDTDYDNRPGLGVGRKIGMLKPQFRSIFDSDAIEDFAVMSLKTAAAA
;
A
#
# COMPACT_ATOMS: atom_id res chain seq x y z
N THR A 1 -0.51 -10.41 2.08
CA THR A 1 -1.35 -11.62 1.87
C THR A 1 -0.79 -12.71 2.76
N TYR A 2 -1.63 -13.45 3.48
CA TYR A 2 -1.20 -14.44 4.49
C TYR A 2 -2.10 -15.69 4.38
N ASN A 3 -1.53 -16.88 4.57
CA ASN A 3 -2.26 -18.15 4.66
C ASN A 3 -1.67 -19.04 5.76
N THR A 4 -2.45 -20.00 6.25
CA THR A 4 -2.06 -20.90 7.33
C THR A 4 -1.54 -22.26 6.87
N PHE A 5 -1.43 -22.48 5.57
CA PHE A 5 -1.10 -23.79 5.03
C PHE A 5 0.30 -24.21 5.48
N GLY A 6 0.40 -25.40 6.07
CA GLY A 6 1.66 -25.95 6.59
C GLY A 6 2.06 -25.44 7.98
N LEU A 7 1.27 -24.58 8.62
CA LEU A 7 1.48 -24.19 10.02
C LEU A 7 1.07 -25.32 10.98
N GLY A 8 1.65 -25.32 12.18
CA GLY A 8 1.26 -26.23 13.26
C GLY A 8 -0.14 -25.94 13.80
N SER A 9 -0.77 -26.94 14.41
CA SER A 9 -2.02 -26.76 15.17
C SER A 9 -1.86 -25.66 16.22
N SER A 10 -2.91 -24.86 16.47
CA SER A 10 -2.89 -23.61 17.25
C SER A 10 -2.35 -22.38 16.50
N SER A 11 -1.67 -22.55 15.36
CA SER A 11 -1.26 -21.42 14.48
C SER A 11 -2.17 -21.25 13.26
N LYS A 12 -3.22 -22.06 13.14
CA LYS A 12 -4.27 -21.95 12.10
C LYS A 12 -5.51 -21.25 12.65
N TRP A 13 -6.54 -21.08 11.85
CA TRP A 13 -7.75 -20.33 12.23
C TRP A 13 -8.77 -21.22 12.95
N GLY A 14 -9.84 -20.59 13.43
CA GLY A 14 -10.91 -21.24 14.20
C GLY A 14 -10.58 -21.41 15.69
N ALA A 15 -11.59 -21.70 16.50
CA ALA A 15 -11.45 -21.80 17.96
C ALA A 15 -10.44 -22.88 18.42
N GLY A 16 -10.30 -23.96 17.63
CA GLY A 16 -9.30 -25.02 17.86
C GLY A 16 -7.95 -24.80 17.18
N GLY A 17 -7.79 -23.75 16.37
CA GLY A 17 -6.57 -23.47 15.63
C GLY A 17 -6.18 -24.57 14.63
N THR A 18 -7.18 -25.23 14.04
CA THR A 18 -7.02 -26.36 13.11
C THR A 18 -7.52 -26.07 11.70
N ILE A 19 -8.23 -24.96 11.49
CA ILE A 19 -8.88 -24.66 10.22
C ILE A 19 -7.92 -23.90 9.32
N GLU A 20 -7.72 -24.41 8.11
CA GLU A 20 -6.94 -23.72 7.10
C GLU A 20 -7.67 -22.47 6.59
N GLY A 21 -6.94 -21.37 6.52
CA GLY A 21 -7.47 -20.10 6.05
C GLY A 21 -6.44 -19.27 5.28
N ALA A 22 -6.96 -18.30 4.55
CA ALA A 22 -6.19 -17.37 3.75
C ALA A 22 -6.84 -15.98 3.76
N GLN A 23 -6.00 -14.95 3.70
CA GLN A 23 -6.43 -13.55 3.62
C GLN A 23 -6.04 -12.97 2.27
N ALA A 24 -7.01 -12.42 1.55
CA ALA A 24 -6.80 -11.59 0.38
C ALA A 24 -7.07 -10.11 0.70
N LEU A 25 -6.31 -9.22 0.07
CA LEU A 25 -6.57 -7.78 0.10
C LEU A 25 -7.14 -7.38 -1.26
N LEU A 26 -8.33 -6.79 -1.24
CA LEU A 26 -8.93 -6.16 -2.40
C LEU A 26 -8.64 -4.66 -2.30
N LEU A 27 -7.91 -4.14 -3.29
CA LEU A 27 -7.50 -2.74 -3.35
C LEU A 27 -8.27 -2.06 -4.47
N GLY A 28 -9.13 -1.11 -4.13
CA GLY A 28 -9.79 -0.26 -5.11
C GLY A 28 -8.83 0.75 -5.73
N ALA A 29 -9.21 1.33 -6.87
CA ALA A 29 -8.39 2.34 -7.57
C ALA A 29 -8.10 3.59 -6.71
N GLN A 30 -8.93 3.86 -5.70
CA GLN A 30 -8.80 4.98 -4.77
C GLN A 30 -8.05 4.62 -3.47
N ALA A 31 -7.53 3.39 -3.35
CA ALA A 31 -6.81 2.94 -2.16
C ALA A 31 -5.50 3.72 -1.91
N VAL A 32 -4.99 4.42 -2.93
CA VAL A 32 -3.81 5.28 -2.85
C VAL A 32 -4.14 6.65 -3.43
N GLY A 33 -3.98 7.69 -2.63
CA GLY A 33 -3.98 9.08 -3.09
C GLY A 33 -2.60 9.44 -3.61
N LEU A 34 -2.52 9.81 -4.89
CA LEU A 34 -1.31 10.33 -5.51
C LEU A 34 -1.44 11.85 -5.69
N ALA A 35 -0.56 12.59 -5.04
CA ALA A 35 -0.45 14.03 -5.19
C ALA A 35 0.82 14.37 -5.97
N THR A 36 0.72 15.33 -6.88
CA THR A 36 1.90 15.93 -7.47
C THR A 36 2.20 17.24 -6.75
N ILE A 37 3.40 17.37 -6.20
CA ILE A 37 3.72 18.43 -5.24
C ILE A 37 4.62 19.47 -5.91
N GLY A 38 4.12 20.71 -5.99
CA GLY A 38 4.84 21.83 -6.61
C GLY A 38 4.98 21.68 -8.13
N ASN A 39 5.93 22.41 -8.71
CA ASN A 39 6.21 22.38 -10.15
C ASN A 39 7.30 21.36 -10.50
N VAL A 40 7.28 20.87 -11.75
CA VAL A 40 8.43 20.15 -12.31
C VAL A 40 9.60 21.12 -12.30
N PHE A 41 10.77 20.67 -11.88
CA PHE A 41 11.97 21.48 -11.92
C PHE A 41 12.97 20.87 -12.90
N MET A 42 13.62 21.77 -13.61
CA MET A 42 14.71 21.48 -14.51
C MET A 42 15.95 22.17 -13.92
N ARG A 43 17.08 21.48 -13.94
CA ARG A 43 18.38 22.05 -13.59
C ARG A 43 19.35 21.72 -14.70
N GLU A 44 20.12 22.72 -15.06
CA GLU A 44 21.22 22.61 -15.99
C GLU A 44 22.52 22.74 -15.21
N ARG A 45 23.52 21.96 -15.59
CA ARG A 45 24.88 22.06 -15.07
C ARG A 45 25.86 21.83 -16.21
N ASP A 46 26.78 22.76 -16.41
CA ASP A 46 27.69 22.76 -17.57
C ASP A 46 28.96 21.91 -17.36
N ASP A 47 29.24 21.52 -16.11
CA ASP A 47 30.55 20.94 -15.72
C ASP A 47 30.62 19.40 -15.73
N THR A 48 29.58 18.70 -16.20
CA THR A 48 29.53 17.23 -16.13
C THR A 48 30.48 16.50 -17.10
N ASP A 49 31.15 17.21 -18.03
CA ASP A 49 32.12 16.68 -18.99
C ASP A 49 33.10 17.76 -19.54
N TYR A 50 33.73 18.59 -18.70
CA TYR A 50 34.63 19.69 -19.15
C TYR A 50 34.01 20.59 -20.25
N ASP A 51 32.74 20.99 -20.08
CA ASP A 51 31.95 21.77 -21.04
C ASP A 51 31.73 21.12 -22.42
N ASN A 52 32.06 19.83 -22.59
CA ASN A 52 31.83 19.10 -23.85
C ASN A 52 30.34 18.72 -24.04
N ARG A 53 29.58 18.59 -22.94
CA ARG A 53 28.13 18.34 -22.97
C ARG A 53 27.40 19.00 -21.81
N PRO A 54 26.25 19.66 -22.06
CA PRO A 54 25.42 20.20 -21.00
C PRO A 54 24.73 19.06 -20.24
N GLY A 55 24.88 19.05 -18.91
CA GLY A 55 24.16 18.15 -18.02
C GLY A 55 22.74 18.64 -17.78
N LEU A 56 21.74 17.82 -18.12
CA LEU A 56 20.32 18.13 -17.89
C LEU A 56 19.73 17.21 -16.81
N GLY A 57 19.15 17.81 -15.77
CA GLY A 57 18.38 17.12 -14.75
C GLY A 57 16.92 17.57 -14.74
N VAL A 58 15.98 16.63 -14.79
CA VAL A 58 14.54 16.90 -14.65
C VAL A 58 14.01 16.13 -13.44
N GLY A 59 13.26 16.81 -12.57
CA GLY A 59 12.69 16.21 -11.37
C GLY A 59 11.26 16.66 -11.09
N ARG A 60 10.46 15.75 -10.51
CA ARG A 60 9.10 15.99 -10.02
C ARG A 60 8.97 15.40 -8.63
N LYS A 61 8.37 16.16 -7.71
CA LYS A 61 8.00 15.64 -6.39
C LYS A 61 6.61 15.03 -6.47
N ILE A 62 6.45 13.83 -5.92
CA ILE A 62 5.16 13.16 -5.74
C ILE A 62 4.98 12.80 -4.27
N GLY A 63 3.74 12.86 -3.80
CA GLY A 63 3.32 12.37 -2.51
C GLY A 63 2.37 11.20 -2.68
N MET A 64 2.55 10.16 -1.88
CA MET A 64 1.63 9.02 -1.81
C MET A 64 1.08 8.96 -0.39
N LEU A 65 -0.24 8.88 -0.27
CA LEU A 65 -0.91 8.74 1.02
C LEU A 65 -1.98 7.67 0.90
N LYS A 66 -2.14 6.89 1.97
CA LYS A 66 -3.30 6.01 2.16
C LYS A 66 -4.42 6.82 2.80
N PRO A 67 -5.55 7.07 2.12
CA PRO A 67 -6.63 7.84 2.73
C PRO A 67 -7.29 7.05 3.85
N GLN A 68 -7.57 7.71 4.98
CA GLN A 68 -8.20 7.11 6.14
C GLN A 68 -9.40 7.95 6.59
N PHE A 69 -10.46 7.29 7.05
CA PHE A 69 -11.69 7.93 7.51
C PHE A 69 -12.12 7.35 8.86
N ARG A 70 -12.88 8.13 9.63
CA ARG A 70 -13.48 7.63 10.88
C ARG A 70 -14.79 6.93 10.54
N SER A 71 -14.94 5.71 11.02
CA SER A 71 -16.15 4.92 10.86
C SER A 71 -17.20 5.35 11.88
N ILE A 72 -18.35 5.83 11.40
CA ILE A 72 -19.50 6.14 12.29
C ILE A 72 -20.13 4.88 12.90
N PHE A 73 -19.82 3.70 12.35
CA PHE A 73 -20.38 2.42 12.77
C PHE A 73 -19.47 1.66 13.74
N ASP A 74 -18.17 1.95 13.73
CA ASP A 74 -17.17 1.32 14.59
C ASP A 74 -16.56 2.33 15.57
N SER A 75 -17.42 3.02 16.33
CA SER A 75 -17.00 3.92 17.43
C SER A 75 -15.90 4.94 17.03
N ASP A 76 -16.00 5.53 15.84
CA ASP A 76 -15.02 6.48 15.28
C ASP A 76 -13.60 5.89 15.06
N ALA A 77 -13.50 4.57 14.92
CA ALA A 77 -12.27 3.89 14.53
C ALA A 77 -11.77 4.39 13.17
N ILE A 78 -10.45 4.49 13.03
CA ILE A 78 -9.81 4.92 11.79
C ILE A 78 -9.71 3.70 10.87
N GLU A 79 -10.39 3.77 9.73
CA GLU A 79 -10.42 2.75 8.70
C GLU A 79 -9.78 3.26 7.40
N ASP A 80 -9.24 2.34 6.61
CA ASP A 80 -8.59 2.63 5.34
C ASP A 80 -9.61 2.69 4.19
N PHE A 81 -9.56 3.75 3.37
CA PHE A 81 -10.48 3.92 2.26
C PHE A 81 -10.18 2.99 1.08
N ALA A 82 -11.25 2.43 0.49
CA ALA A 82 -11.21 1.57 -0.69
C ALA A 82 -10.30 0.33 -0.55
N VAL A 83 -10.04 -0.13 0.68
CA VAL A 83 -9.31 -1.36 0.97
C VAL A 83 -10.23 -2.31 1.71
N MET A 84 -10.31 -3.56 1.26
CA MET A 84 -11.04 -4.62 1.95
C MET A 84 -10.12 -5.80 2.23
N SER A 85 -10.16 -6.28 3.47
CA SER A 85 -9.49 -7.51 3.88
C SER A 85 -10.48 -8.68 3.89
N LEU A 86 -10.43 -9.54 2.87
CA LEU A 86 -11.22 -10.75 2.81
C LEU A 86 -10.49 -11.90 3.50
N LYS A 87 -11.07 -12.41 4.59
CA LYS A 87 -10.59 -13.62 5.26
C LYS A 87 -11.47 -14.80 4.86
N THR A 88 -10.88 -15.85 4.32
CA THR A 88 -11.58 -17.08 3.94
C THR A 88 -10.99 -18.28 4.68
N ALA A 89 -11.84 -19.20 5.09
CA ALA A 89 -11.46 -20.45 5.74
C ALA A 89 -12.14 -21.62 5.02
N ALA A 90 -11.46 -22.77 4.95
CA ALA A 90 -12.12 -24.00 4.54
C ALA A 90 -13.25 -24.32 5.54
N ALA A 91 -14.34 -24.92 5.04
CA ALA A 91 -15.42 -25.38 5.92
C ALA A 91 -14.85 -26.34 6.98
N ALA A 92 -15.31 -26.16 8.23
CA ALA A 92 -14.93 -26.99 9.37
C ALA A 92 -15.53 -28.40 9.26
#